data_AF-A0A6B2G0I2-F1
#
_entry.id   AF-A0A6B2G0I2-F1
#
_cell.length_a   1.000
_cell.length_b   1.000
_cell.length_c   1.000
_cell.angle_alpha   90.00
_cell.angle_beta   90.00
_cell.angle_gamma   90.00
#
_symmetry.space_group_name_H-M   'P 1'
#
loop_
_entity.id
_entity.type
_entity.pdbx_description
1 polymer ?
#
loop_
_entity_poly.entity_id
_entity_poly.type
_entity_poly.pdbx_seq_one_letter_code
_entity_poly.pdbx_strand_id
1 'polypeptide(L)'
;EKIKIAIDILKMKIKANFHTISDYIEHNTASVLASMQSLLTCDNVLVLSGDVFGEISLRNMASTFRKRDATFCAYIQPMVPEGKPRPQTPPKLTIPNGSAGSQHPSNNFDTISETIVSADFVAFNLEDDRLLICVNECNIDEGLRIPKSLLTQYPRFTIHKDYSDLHTYIIKKTLINIISTKSLLNFKTDVVTYLVNMQFTDKNSNLAPSPPSEEYDISNTEHVDKAKTGQSGLTRKLNGVSSEKPVRCYAHVPPAHSKALRVNTISSLFAANMMALKVIASREINKPM
;
A
#
# COMPACT_ATOMS: atom_id res chain seq x y z
N GLU A 1 -15.45 3.81 -23.98
CA GLU A 1 -15.08 4.34 -25.31
C GLU A 1 -13.69 5.02 -25.33
N LYS A 2 -13.45 6.04 -24.49
CA LYS A 2 -12.17 6.79 -24.44
C LYS A 2 -10.91 5.92 -24.23
N ILE A 3 -10.96 4.88 -23.39
CA ILE A 3 -9.80 4.00 -23.14
C ILE A 3 -9.44 3.17 -24.38
N LYS A 4 -10.45 2.71 -25.13
CA LYS A 4 -10.22 1.94 -26.37
C LYS A 4 -9.52 2.81 -27.43
N ILE A 5 -10.00 4.05 -27.59
CA ILE A 5 -9.36 5.05 -28.44
C ILE A 5 -7.91 5.29 -28.00
N ALA A 6 -7.65 5.43 -26.69
CA ALA A 6 -6.29 5.61 -26.19
C ALA A 6 -5.37 4.42 -26.50
N ILE A 7 -5.85 3.18 -26.35
CA ILE A 7 -5.09 1.96 -26.70
C ILE A 7 -4.73 1.95 -28.19
N ASP A 8 -5.68 2.32 -29.05
CA ASP A 8 -5.50 2.38 -30.51
C ASP A 8 -4.48 3.48 -30.90
N ILE A 9 -4.60 4.68 -30.31
CA ILE A 9 -3.66 5.80 -30.51
C ILE A 9 -2.25 5.41 -30.07
N LEU A 10 -2.13 4.78 -28.90
CA LEU A 10 -0.84 4.36 -28.32
C LEU A 10 -0.29 3.08 -28.98
N LYS A 11 -1.01 2.47 -29.93
CA LYS A 11 -0.65 1.24 -30.64
C LYS A 11 -0.22 0.11 -29.69
N MET A 12 -0.89 0.00 -28.55
CA MET A 12 -0.53 -0.98 -27.53
C MET A 12 -0.92 -2.39 -27.99
N LYS A 13 0.01 -3.34 -27.93
CA LYS A 13 -0.23 -4.77 -28.22
C LYS A 13 -0.87 -5.49 -27.04
N ILE A 14 -1.90 -4.91 -26.43
CA ILE A 14 -2.58 -5.47 -25.26
C ILE A 14 -4.02 -5.78 -25.63
N LYS A 15 -4.46 -7.02 -25.35
CA LYS A 15 -5.87 -7.38 -25.42
C LYS A 15 -6.59 -6.86 -24.17
N ALA A 16 -7.39 -5.81 -24.33
CA ALA A 16 -8.17 -5.24 -23.23
C ALA A 16 -9.61 -5.77 -23.26
N ASN A 17 -10.06 -6.32 -22.12
CA ASN A 17 -11.46 -6.62 -21.86
C ASN A 17 -11.98 -5.59 -20.86
N PHE A 18 -13.09 -4.92 -21.20
CA PHE A 18 -13.68 -3.89 -20.37
C PHE A 18 -14.85 -4.47 -19.58
N HIS A 19 -14.78 -4.34 -18.26
CA HIS A 19 -15.88 -4.68 -17.35
C HIS A 19 -16.31 -3.40 -16.65
N THR A 20 -17.52 -2.95 -16.95
CA THR A 20 -18.13 -1.80 -16.26
C THR A 20 -18.88 -2.32 -15.05
N ILE A 21 -18.65 -1.68 -13.91
CA ILE A 21 -19.36 -1.96 -12.67
C ILE A 21 -20.34 -0.81 -12.46
N SER A 22 -21.49 -1.12 -11.88
CA SER A 22 -22.55 -0.15 -11.62
C SER A 22 -22.07 0.96 -10.67
N ASP A 23 -22.26 2.21 -11.07
CA ASP A 23 -21.92 3.38 -10.23
C ASP A 23 -22.87 3.60 -9.05
N TYR A 24 -24.00 2.87 -8.98
CA TYR A 24 -24.99 3.00 -7.90
C TYR A 24 -24.49 2.54 -6.53
N ILE A 25 -23.42 1.75 -6.49
CA ILE A 25 -22.81 1.24 -5.26
C ILE A 25 -21.36 1.69 -5.25
N GLU A 26 -20.91 2.28 -4.14
CA GLU A 26 -19.49 2.59 -3.98
C GLU A 26 -18.69 1.28 -3.94
N HIS A 27 -17.94 1.05 -5.01
CA HIS A 27 -17.06 -0.10 -5.12
C HIS A 27 -15.62 0.30 -4.80
N ASN A 28 -15.03 -0.40 -3.83
CA ASN A 28 -13.60 -0.32 -3.53
C ASN A 28 -12.82 -1.39 -4.32
N THR A 29 -11.50 -1.22 -4.43
CA THR A 29 -10.63 -2.14 -5.17
C THR A 29 -10.79 -3.61 -4.75
N ALA A 30 -10.99 -3.89 -3.45
CA ALA A 30 -11.10 -5.26 -2.97
C ALA A 30 -12.43 -5.93 -3.40
N SER A 31 -13.55 -5.20 -3.30
CA SER A 31 -14.88 -5.65 -3.75
C SER A 31 -14.91 -5.92 -5.26
N VAL A 32 -14.23 -5.08 -6.04
CA VAL A 32 -14.08 -5.27 -7.49
C VAL A 32 -13.27 -6.53 -7.79
N LEU A 33 -12.14 -6.73 -7.10
CA LEU A 33 -11.34 -7.94 -7.28
C LEU A 33 -12.10 -9.21 -6.91
N ALA A 34 -12.90 -9.15 -5.84
CA ALA A 34 -13.76 -10.25 -5.41
C ALA A 34 -14.83 -10.59 -6.46
N SER A 35 -15.52 -9.59 -7.02
CA SER A 35 -16.55 -9.83 -8.05
C SER A 35 -15.97 -10.34 -9.37
N MET A 36 -14.74 -9.96 -9.70
CA MET A 36 -14.04 -10.38 -10.93
C MET A 36 -13.30 -11.72 -10.79
N GLN A 37 -13.39 -12.39 -9.64
CA GLN A 37 -12.61 -13.59 -9.35
C GLN A 37 -12.76 -14.71 -10.40
N SER A 38 -13.97 -14.91 -10.91
CA SER A 38 -14.28 -15.94 -11.92
C SER A 38 -13.64 -15.65 -13.28
N LEU A 39 -13.35 -14.38 -13.58
CA LEU A 39 -12.76 -13.93 -14.84
C LEU A 39 -11.23 -14.05 -14.84
N LEU A 40 -10.61 -14.10 -13.66
CA LEU A 40 -9.17 -14.15 -13.50
C LEU A 40 -8.67 -15.59 -13.70
N THR A 41 -8.03 -15.87 -14.83
CA THR A 41 -7.52 -17.21 -15.15
C THR A 41 -6.10 -17.46 -14.63
N CYS A 42 -5.30 -16.40 -14.47
CA CYS A 42 -3.91 -16.50 -14.04
C CYS A 42 -3.77 -16.64 -12.52
N ASP A 43 -2.74 -17.36 -12.08
CA ASP A 43 -2.42 -17.54 -10.65
C ASP A 43 -1.89 -16.26 -9.99
N ASN A 44 -1.28 -15.37 -10.78
CA ASN A 44 -0.74 -14.10 -10.31
C ASN A 44 -1.49 -12.96 -11.01
N VAL A 45 -1.94 -11.99 -10.23
CA VAL A 45 -2.76 -10.87 -10.68
C VAL A 45 -1.99 -9.58 -10.38
N LEU A 46 -1.81 -8.75 -11.40
CA LEU A 46 -1.27 -7.41 -11.28
C LEU A 46 -2.44 -6.42 -11.13
N VAL A 47 -2.45 -5.68 -10.02
CA VAL A 47 -3.40 -4.62 -9.73
C VAL A 47 -2.71 -3.29 -9.97
N LEU A 48 -3.26 -2.48 -10.87
CA LEU A 48 -2.74 -1.15 -11.21
C LEU A 48 -3.84 -0.11 -10.96
N SER A 49 -3.47 0.96 -10.27
CA SER A 49 -4.36 2.11 -10.12
C SER A 49 -4.27 3.03 -11.34
N GLY A 50 -5.40 3.61 -11.75
CA GLY A 50 -5.48 4.51 -12.90
C GLY A 50 -4.95 5.92 -12.66
N ASP A 51 -4.64 6.25 -11.41
CA ASP A 51 -4.12 7.54 -10.95
C ASP A 51 -2.59 7.55 -10.80
N VAL A 52 -1.88 6.49 -11.18
CA VAL A 52 -0.41 6.46 -11.08
C VAL A 52 0.23 7.13 -12.29
N PHE A 53 1.09 8.11 -12.04
CA PHE A 53 1.82 8.86 -13.06
C PHE A 53 3.32 8.63 -12.91
N GLY A 54 4.00 8.32 -14.02
CA GLY A 54 5.46 8.21 -14.08
C GLY A 54 5.96 6.85 -14.55
N GLU A 55 7.25 6.59 -14.36
CA GLU A 55 7.91 5.36 -14.82
C GLU A 55 7.94 4.32 -13.71
N ILE A 56 7.34 3.15 -13.96
CA ILE A 56 7.25 2.04 -13.01
C ILE A 56 7.89 0.81 -13.64
N SER A 57 8.90 0.25 -12.98
CA SER A 57 9.55 -0.99 -13.45
C SER A 57 8.77 -2.23 -12.99
N LEU A 58 7.70 -2.56 -13.73
CA LEU A 58 6.90 -3.77 -13.46
C LEU A 58 7.74 -5.06 -13.57
N ARG A 59 8.79 -5.05 -14.40
CA ARG A 59 9.73 -6.17 -14.53
C ARG A 59 10.44 -6.44 -13.20
N ASN A 60 10.98 -5.40 -12.57
CA ASN A 60 11.75 -5.55 -11.33
C ASN A 60 10.83 -5.96 -10.18
N MET A 61 9.64 -5.36 -10.09
CA MET A 61 8.61 -5.76 -9.13
C MET A 61 8.22 -7.24 -9.28
N ALA A 62 7.99 -7.70 -10.52
CA ALA A 62 7.68 -9.10 -10.79
C ALA A 62 8.86 -10.04 -10.46
N SER A 63 10.11 -9.60 -10.65
CA SER A 63 11.29 -10.33 -10.22
C SER A 63 11.36 -10.47 -8.70
N THR A 64 11.10 -9.40 -7.94
CA THR A 64 11.00 -9.45 -6.46
C THR A 64 9.92 -10.45 -6.03
N PHE A 65 8.72 -10.36 -6.61
CA PHE A 65 7.60 -11.26 -6.31
C PHE A 65 7.97 -12.74 -6.53
N ARG A 66 8.60 -13.06 -7.68
CA ARG A 66 8.99 -14.44 -8.02
C ARG A 66 10.15 -14.94 -7.16
N LYS A 67 11.20 -14.14 -7.01
CA LYS A 67 12.42 -14.50 -6.23
C LYS A 67 12.07 -14.87 -4.79
N ARG A 68 11.08 -14.19 -4.21
CA ARG A 68 10.69 -14.36 -2.81
C ARG A 68 9.51 -15.33 -2.61
N ASP A 69 9.01 -16.01 -3.67
CA ASP A 69 7.75 -16.78 -3.66
C ASP A 69 6.63 -16.01 -2.93
N ALA A 70 6.49 -14.72 -3.23
CA ALA A 70 5.58 -13.82 -2.54
C ALA A 70 4.13 -14.24 -2.77
N THR A 71 3.28 -14.03 -1.76
CA THR A 71 1.82 -14.06 -1.97
C THR A 71 1.30 -12.68 -2.34
N PHE A 72 1.95 -11.65 -1.83
CA PHE A 72 1.64 -10.24 -2.03
C PHE A 72 2.94 -9.44 -2.21
N CYS A 73 2.97 -8.52 -3.17
CA CYS A 73 4.05 -7.55 -3.32
C CYS A 73 3.49 -6.18 -3.63
N ALA A 74 3.90 -5.16 -2.87
CA ALA A 74 3.51 -3.77 -3.07
C ALA A 74 4.66 -2.95 -3.67
N TYR A 75 4.32 -2.03 -4.57
CA TYR A 75 5.28 -1.05 -5.09
C TYR A 75 5.33 0.17 -4.17
N ILE A 76 6.44 0.31 -3.46
CA ILE A 76 6.64 1.35 -2.44
C ILE A 76 7.64 2.37 -2.99
N GLN A 77 7.17 3.58 -3.27
CA GLN A 77 7.94 4.60 -3.96
C GLN A 77 8.52 5.62 -2.97
N PRO A 78 9.84 5.87 -3.01
CA PRO A 78 10.43 7.01 -2.29
C PRO A 78 9.81 8.33 -2.75
N MET A 79 9.32 9.13 -1.81
CA MET A 79 8.73 10.45 -2.06
C MET A 79 9.77 11.56 -2.16
N VAL A 80 10.98 11.35 -1.64
CA VAL A 80 12.05 12.34 -1.62
C VAL A 80 13.25 11.81 -2.41
N PRO A 81 13.83 12.58 -3.34
CA PRO A 81 15.10 12.21 -3.97
C PRO A 81 16.19 12.06 -2.91
N GLU A 82 17.00 11.00 -3.01
CA GLU A 82 18.13 10.72 -2.11
C GLU A 82 18.93 11.99 -1.77
N GLY A 83 19.16 12.22 -0.47
CA GLY A 83 20.01 13.30 0.03
C GLY A 83 19.36 14.68 0.17
N LYS A 84 18.04 14.82 -0.01
CA LYS A 84 17.32 16.08 0.29
C LYS A 84 16.38 15.87 1.48
N PRO A 85 16.37 16.75 2.50
CA PRO A 85 15.35 16.70 3.53
C PRO A 85 13.98 16.99 2.89
N ARG A 86 12.94 16.29 3.36
CA ARG A 86 11.55 16.66 3.05
C ARG A 86 11.38 18.15 3.40
N PRO A 87 10.84 18.99 2.50
CA PRO A 87 10.49 20.34 2.87
C PRO A 87 9.57 20.27 4.09
N GLN A 88 10.04 20.74 5.25
CA GLN A 88 9.26 20.72 6.50
C GLN A 88 8.03 21.64 6.39
N THR A 89 8.06 22.55 5.43
CA THR A 89 6.93 23.38 5.03
C THR A 89 6.38 22.87 3.71
N PRO A 90 5.05 22.63 3.60
CA PRO A 90 4.42 22.44 2.30
C PRO A 90 4.77 23.65 1.42
N PRO A 91 5.08 23.45 0.13
CA PRO A 91 5.27 24.58 -0.77
C PRO A 91 4.03 25.46 -0.67
N LYS A 92 4.20 26.73 -0.27
CA LYS A 92 3.11 27.70 -0.32
C LYS A 92 2.62 27.71 -1.75
N LEU A 93 1.41 27.18 -1.96
CA LEU A 93 0.69 27.32 -3.22
C LEU A 93 0.29 28.79 -3.33
N THR A 94 1.22 29.62 -3.77
CA THR A 94 0.89 30.97 -4.22
C THR A 94 0.22 30.80 -5.57
N ILE A 95 -1.11 30.75 -5.57
CA ILE A 95 -1.88 30.90 -6.80
C ILE A 95 -1.47 32.27 -7.35
N PRO A 96 -0.89 32.36 -8.56
CA PRO A 96 -0.58 33.66 -9.14
C PRO A 96 -1.92 34.35 -9.39
N ASN A 97 -2.24 35.34 -8.55
CA ASN A 97 -3.34 36.25 -8.81
C ASN A 97 -3.05 36.92 -10.16
N GLY A 98 -3.88 36.61 -11.16
CA GLY A 98 -3.98 37.43 -12.36
C GLY A 98 -4.26 38.87 -11.92
N SER A 99 -3.35 39.77 -12.24
CA SER A 99 -3.40 41.17 -11.84
C SER A 99 -4.59 41.90 -12.45
N ALA A 100 -5.42 42.54 -11.62
CA ALA A 100 -5.63 44.01 -11.60
C ALA A 100 -6.88 44.41 -10.79
N GLY A 101 -6.68 45.24 -9.76
CA GLY A 101 -7.69 46.21 -9.30
C GLY A 101 -8.46 45.86 -8.03
N SER A 102 -8.46 46.84 -7.11
CA SER A 102 -9.34 47.00 -5.94
C SER A 102 -8.86 46.41 -4.60
N GLN A 103 -8.54 47.34 -3.72
CA GLN A 103 -8.27 47.16 -2.30
C GLN A 103 -9.58 46.85 -1.56
N HIS A 104 -9.64 45.71 -0.86
CA HIS A 104 -10.19 45.63 0.50
C HIS A 104 -9.86 44.24 1.09
N PRO A 105 -9.21 44.16 2.26
CA PRO A 105 -8.90 42.88 2.90
C PRO A 105 -10.07 42.49 3.81
N SER A 106 -10.97 41.64 3.33
CA SER A 106 -11.78 40.81 4.23
C SER A 106 -11.17 39.41 4.25
N ASN A 107 -10.22 39.25 5.17
CA ASN A 107 -9.68 37.98 5.61
C ASN A 107 -10.84 37.10 6.09
N ASN A 108 -11.20 36.09 5.29
CA ASN A 108 -11.94 34.89 5.69
C ASN A 108 -11.67 33.76 4.69
N PHE A 109 -10.43 33.68 4.18
CA PHE A 109 -9.84 32.37 3.90
C PHE A 109 -9.13 32.00 5.18
N ASP A 110 -9.91 31.53 6.15
CA ASP A 110 -9.37 30.69 7.19
C ASP A 110 -8.47 29.68 6.49
N THR A 111 -7.20 29.79 6.83
CA THR A 111 -6.17 28.76 6.76
C THR A 111 -6.66 27.59 5.93
N ILE A 112 -6.18 27.46 4.69
CA ILE A 112 -6.16 26.14 4.04
C ILE A 112 -5.28 25.31 4.99
N SER A 113 -5.94 24.75 6.00
CA SER A 113 -5.38 23.93 7.05
C SER A 113 -4.43 23.01 6.35
N GLU A 114 -3.17 23.03 6.80
CA GLU A 114 -2.11 22.10 6.43
C GLU A 114 -2.71 20.95 5.65
N THR A 115 -2.77 21.07 4.32
CA THR A 115 -3.51 20.09 3.52
C THR A 115 -2.79 18.80 3.78
N ILE A 116 -3.38 17.97 4.64
CA ILE A 116 -2.72 16.83 5.28
C ILE A 116 -2.23 16.00 4.11
N VAL A 117 -0.92 16.09 3.83
CA VAL A 117 -0.28 15.21 2.88
C VAL A 117 -0.28 13.90 3.62
N SER A 118 -1.34 13.11 3.44
CA SER A 118 -1.53 11.84 4.13
C SER A 118 -0.31 10.99 3.83
N ALA A 119 0.57 10.89 4.83
CA ALA A 119 1.79 10.14 4.70
C ALA A 119 1.49 8.67 4.96
N ASP A 120 2.26 7.79 4.34
CA ASP A 120 2.23 6.38 4.70
C ASP A 120 3.34 6.11 5.71
N PHE A 121 3.00 5.40 6.78
CA PHE A 121 3.98 4.74 7.63
C PHE A 121 4.29 3.39 7.00
N VAL A 122 5.50 3.27 6.45
CA VAL A 122 5.96 2.05 5.81
C VAL A 122 7.18 1.52 6.54
N ALA A 123 7.17 0.24 6.90
CA ALA A 123 8.37 -0.45 7.36
C ALA A 123 8.58 -1.68 6.49
N PHE A 124 9.80 -1.83 5.99
CA PHE A 124 10.23 -3.01 5.27
C PHE A 124 11.65 -3.38 5.71
N ASN A 125 11.99 -4.66 5.64
CA ASN A 125 13.33 -5.11 5.96
C ASN A 125 14.25 -5.00 4.74
N LEU A 126 15.44 -4.42 4.93
CA LEU A 126 16.39 -4.17 3.84
C LEU A 126 17.06 -5.45 3.32
N GLU A 127 17.14 -6.51 4.12
CA GLU A 127 17.84 -7.74 3.74
C GLU A 127 16.96 -8.65 2.87
N ASP A 128 15.69 -8.80 3.24
CA ASP A 128 14.77 -9.75 2.62
C ASP A 128 13.59 -9.11 1.87
N ASP A 129 13.52 -7.78 1.82
CA ASP A 129 12.44 -6.99 1.23
C ASP A 129 11.06 -7.20 1.91
N ARG A 130 11.01 -7.85 3.09
CA ARG A 130 9.75 -8.17 3.77
C ARG A 130 9.02 -6.89 4.12
N LEU A 131 7.73 -6.81 3.75
CA LEU A 131 6.87 -5.72 4.19
C LEU A 131 6.39 -6.01 5.61
N LEU A 132 6.72 -5.11 6.54
CA LEU A 132 6.47 -5.25 7.97
C LEU A 132 5.29 -4.40 8.44
N ILE A 133 5.19 -3.16 7.95
CA ILE A 133 4.11 -2.21 8.26
C ILE A 133 3.78 -1.42 6.98
N CYS A 134 2.50 -1.19 6.72
CA CYS A 134 2.03 -0.28 5.67
C CYS A 134 0.67 0.27 6.09
N VAL A 135 0.67 1.45 6.72
CA VAL A 135 -0.54 2.07 7.26
C VAL A 135 -0.56 3.54 6.87
N ASN A 136 -1.72 4.06 6.47
CA ASN A 136 -1.85 5.48 6.20
C ASN A 136 -2.00 6.27 7.50
N GLU A 137 -1.42 7.47 7.57
CA GLU A 137 -1.49 8.34 8.75
C GLU A 137 -2.92 8.68 9.15
N CYS A 138 -3.84 8.83 8.20
CA CYS A 138 -5.26 9.11 8.48
C CYS A 138 -6.02 7.92 9.11
N ASN A 139 -5.41 6.73 9.15
CA ASN A 139 -5.98 5.52 9.76
C ASN A 139 -5.41 5.26 11.16
N ILE A 140 -4.63 6.17 11.71
CA ILE A 140 -4.05 6.06 13.04
C ILE A 140 -4.78 7.04 13.97
N ASP A 141 -5.46 6.50 14.98
CA ASP A 141 -6.18 7.30 15.97
C ASP A 141 -5.23 7.78 17.08
N GLU A 142 -4.96 6.92 18.07
CA GLU A 142 -4.16 7.25 19.27
C GLU A 142 -2.68 6.89 19.14
N GLY A 143 -2.31 6.09 18.13
CA GLY A 143 -0.93 5.67 17.91
C GLY A 143 -0.79 4.44 17.01
N LEU A 144 0.41 4.26 16.46
CA LEU A 144 0.73 3.09 15.63
C LEU A 144 0.92 1.86 16.52
N ARG A 145 0.02 0.88 16.41
CA ARG A 145 0.12 -0.39 17.13
C ARG A 145 1.06 -1.35 16.41
N ILE A 146 2.10 -1.80 17.11
CA ILE A 146 3.09 -2.74 16.58
C ILE A 146 2.88 -4.11 17.26
N PRO A 147 2.53 -5.17 16.50
CA PRO A 147 2.33 -6.49 17.09
C PRO A 147 3.62 -7.02 17.74
N LYS A 148 3.50 -7.61 18.93
CA LYS A 148 4.63 -8.28 19.60
C LYS A 148 5.22 -9.39 18.73
N SER A 149 4.39 -10.12 17.98
CA SER A 149 4.84 -11.17 17.07
C SER A 149 5.75 -10.65 15.96
N LEU A 150 5.50 -9.44 15.45
CA LEU A 150 6.39 -8.75 14.51
C LEU A 150 7.73 -8.44 15.19
N LEU A 151 7.72 -7.87 16.41
CA LEU A 151 8.94 -7.53 17.16
C LEU A 151 9.77 -8.77 17.56
N THR A 152 9.13 -9.91 17.79
CA THR A 152 9.82 -11.18 18.06
C THR A 152 10.62 -11.66 16.84
N GLN A 153 10.07 -11.50 15.62
CA GLN A 153 10.72 -11.96 14.39
C GLN A 153 11.67 -10.91 13.80
N TYR A 154 11.30 -9.64 13.86
CA TYR A 154 12.04 -8.49 13.38
C TYR A 154 12.24 -7.50 14.55
N PRO A 155 13.21 -7.75 15.45
CA PRO A 155 13.43 -6.91 16.64
C PRO A 155 13.99 -5.53 16.31
N ARG A 156 14.49 -5.34 15.08
CA ARG A 156 15.01 -4.07 14.59
C ARG A 156 14.47 -3.82 13.20
N PHE A 157 13.74 -2.72 13.05
CA PHE A 157 13.34 -2.19 11.76
C PHE A 157 13.14 -0.68 11.86
N THR A 158 13.12 -0.02 10.70
CA THR A 158 12.89 1.42 10.61
C THR A 158 11.51 1.67 10.01
N ILE A 159 10.78 2.59 10.62
CA ILE A 159 9.52 3.08 10.08
C ILE A 159 9.82 4.34 9.29
N HIS A 160 9.42 4.34 8.03
CA HIS A 160 9.66 5.38 7.07
C HIS A 160 8.36 6.16 6.81
N LYS A 161 8.48 7.50 6.79
CA LYS A 161 7.43 8.45 6.35
C LYS A 161 7.74 9.08 4.99
N ASP A 162 8.90 8.76 4.43
CA ASP A 162 9.44 9.26 3.17
C ASP A 162 9.12 8.35 1.97
N TYR A 163 8.23 7.38 2.16
CA TYR A 163 7.76 6.45 1.14
C TYR A 163 6.24 6.53 1.00
N SER A 164 5.75 6.23 -0.19
CA SER A 164 4.32 6.20 -0.52
C SER A 164 3.97 4.91 -1.24
N ASP A 165 2.81 4.36 -0.89
CA ASP A 165 2.19 3.26 -1.62
C ASP A 165 1.56 3.77 -2.94
N LEU A 166 2.10 3.31 -4.06
CA LEU A 166 1.58 3.66 -5.40
C LEU A 166 0.27 2.96 -5.76
N HIS A 167 -0.31 2.13 -4.89
CA HIS A 167 -1.50 1.34 -5.21
C HIS A 167 -1.25 0.45 -6.45
N THR A 168 -0.06 -0.14 -6.49
CA THR A 168 0.39 -1.07 -7.52
C THR A 168 0.85 -2.34 -6.82
N TYR A 169 0.15 -3.45 -7.09
CA TYR A 169 0.32 -4.70 -6.36
C TYR A 169 0.43 -5.90 -7.28
N ILE A 170 1.23 -6.89 -6.91
CA ILE A 170 1.15 -8.25 -7.48
C ILE A 170 0.64 -9.17 -6.37
N ILE A 171 -0.44 -9.89 -6.65
CA ILE A 171 -1.07 -10.80 -5.68
C ILE A 171 -1.27 -12.19 -6.28
N LYS A 172 -1.21 -13.22 -5.44
CA LYS A 172 -1.70 -14.55 -5.82
C LYS A 172 -3.23 -14.54 -5.87
N LYS A 173 -3.80 -15.24 -6.85
CA LYS A 173 -5.25 -15.42 -7.00
C LYS A 173 -5.88 -16.04 -5.75
N THR A 174 -5.16 -16.87 -5.01
CA THR A 174 -5.63 -17.43 -3.73
C THR A 174 -5.93 -16.35 -2.70
N LEU A 175 -5.24 -15.21 -2.72
CA LEU A 175 -5.54 -14.08 -1.82
C LEU A 175 -6.89 -13.44 -2.10
N ILE A 176 -7.41 -13.55 -3.33
CA ILE A 176 -8.74 -13.04 -3.68
C ILE A 176 -9.82 -13.83 -2.92
N ASN A 177 -9.63 -15.14 -2.71
CA ASN A 177 -10.52 -15.93 -1.84
C ASN A 177 -10.54 -15.38 -0.42
N ILE A 178 -9.36 -15.03 0.12
CA ILE A 178 -9.23 -14.50 1.49
C ILE A 178 -9.95 -13.15 1.60
N ILE A 179 -9.76 -12.26 0.62
CA ILE A 179 -10.43 -10.96 0.54
C ILE A 179 -11.95 -11.14 0.56
N SER A 180 -12.48 -12.02 -0.29
CA SER A 180 -13.92 -12.31 -0.37
C SER A 180 -14.46 -12.93 0.91
N THR A 181 -13.75 -13.91 1.50
CA THR A 181 -14.20 -14.64 2.69
C THR A 181 -14.21 -13.76 3.94
N LYS A 182 -13.27 -12.82 4.03
CA LYS A 182 -13.15 -11.89 5.16
C LYS A 182 -13.91 -10.59 4.96
N SER A 183 -14.61 -10.42 3.84
CA SER A 183 -15.35 -9.21 3.49
C SER A 183 -14.53 -7.92 3.63
N LEU A 184 -13.25 -7.98 3.25
CA LEU A 184 -12.35 -6.83 3.32
C LEU A 184 -12.72 -5.83 2.22
N LEU A 185 -12.85 -4.56 2.58
CA LEU A 185 -13.36 -3.52 1.70
C LEU A 185 -12.21 -2.70 1.12
N ASN A 186 -11.56 -1.89 1.93
CA ASN A 186 -10.51 -1.01 1.44
C ASN A 186 -9.22 -1.78 1.24
N PHE A 187 -8.72 -1.81 0.01
CA PHE A 187 -7.55 -2.62 -0.30
C PHE A 187 -6.31 -2.15 0.49
N LYS A 188 -6.05 -0.85 0.55
CA LYS A 188 -4.91 -0.32 1.30
C LYS A 188 -5.08 -0.45 2.82
N THR A 189 -6.22 -0.02 3.37
CA THR A 189 -6.39 0.06 4.83
C THR A 189 -6.72 -1.28 5.46
N ASP A 190 -7.49 -2.12 4.77
CA ASP A 190 -8.00 -3.38 5.32
C ASP A 190 -7.18 -4.55 4.78
N VAL A 191 -7.08 -4.69 3.45
CA VAL A 191 -6.43 -5.85 2.83
C VAL A 191 -4.94 -5.87 3.10
N VAL A 192 -4.21 -4.78 2.81
CA VAL A 192 -2.76 -4.74 3.04
C VAL A 192 -2.45 -4.92 4.52
N THR A 193 -3.11 -4.18 5.41
CA THR A 193 -2.92 -4.31 6.86
C THR A 193 -3.18 -5.74 7.36
N TYR A 194 -4.29 -6.34 6.93
CA TYR A 194 -4.65 -7.72 7.29
C TYR A 194 -3.60 -8.72 6.79
N LEU A 195 -3.22 -8.63 5.52
CA LEU A 195 -2.22 -9.51 4.93
C LEU A 195 -0.88 -9.38 5.62
N VAL A 196 -0.45 -8.15 5.94
CA VAL A 196 0.82 -7.88 6.58
C VAL A 196 0.87 -8.48 7.99
N ASN A 197 -0.19 -8.29 8.79
CA ASN A 197 -0.27 -8.84 10.15
C ASN A 197 -0.32 -10.37 10.16
N MET A 198 -1.06 -10.97 9.22
CA MET A 198 -1.22 -12.42 9.11
C MET A 198 0.10 -13.16 8.84
N GLN A 199 1.12 -12.49 8.28
CA GLN A 199 2.45 -13.10 8.06
C GLN A 199 3.14 -13.50 9.37
N PHE A 200 2.85 -12.77 10.45
CA PHE A 200 3.53 -12.90 11.73
C PHE A 200 2.66 -13.60 12.78
N THR A 201 1.45 -14.01 12.43
CA THR A 201 0.60 -14.81 13.33
C THR A 201 1.03 -16.27 13.25
N ASP A 202 1.40 -16.85 14.40
CA ASP A 202 1.67 -18.28 14.47
C ASP A 202 0.39 -19.05 14.17
N LYS A 203 0.41 -19.93 13.17
CA LYS A 203 -0.75 -20.77 12.83
C LYS A 203 -1.17 -21.72 13.96
N ASN A 204 -0.33 -21.85 14.99
CA ASN A 204 -0.60 -22.65 16.19
C ASN A 204 -1.22 -21.84 17.34
N SER A 205 -1.31 -20.51 17.24
CA SER A 205 -2.05 -19.71 18.21
C SER A 205 -3.52 -19.62 17.79
N ASN A 206 -4.29 -20.68 18.07
CA ASN A 206 -5.75 -20.60 18.11
C ASN A 206 -6.19 -19.81 19.34
N LEU A 207 -5.74 -18.56 19.48
CA LEU A 207 -6.44 -17.59 20.31
C LEU A 207 -7.29 -16.76 19.34
N ALA A 208 -8.60 -17.03 19.38
CA ALA A 208 -9.58 -16.13 18.81
C ALA A 208 -9.28 -14.70 19.29
N PRO A 209 -9.44 -13.66 18.45
CA PRO A 209 -9.37 -12.30 18.93
C PRO A 209 -10.49 -12.10 19.94
N SER A 210 -10.16 -12.10 21.23
CA SER A 210 -11.08 -11.62 22.26
C SER A 210 -11.31 -10.13 22.05
N PRO A 211 -12.54 -9.62 22.24
CA PRO A 211 -12.79 -8.18 22.26
C PRO A 211 -11.88 -7.50 23.31
N PRO A 212 -11.61 -6.19 23.17
CA PRO A 212 -10.72 -5.47 24.08
C PRO A 212 -11.36 -5.45 25.47
N SER A 213 -10.93 -6.35 26.35
CA SER A 213 -11.23 -6.26 27.76
C SER A 213 -10.32 -5.20 28.38
N GLU A 214 -10.98 -4.26 29.01
CA GLU A 214 -10.46 -3.12 29.77
C GLU A 214 -9.44 -3.57 30.84
N GLU A 215 -8.48 -2.68 31.10
CA GLU A 215 -7.59 -2.60 32.26
C GLU A 215 -6.86 -3.89 32.71
N TYR A 216 -5.56 -3.97 32.36
CA TYR A 216 -4.61 -4.78 33.13
C TYR A 216 -3.97 -3.90 34.21
N ASP A 217 -4.52 -3.98 35.41
CA ASP A 217 -3.87 -3.53 36.64
C ASP A 217 -2.70 -4.47 36.96
N ILE A 218 -1.49 -3.91 37.02
CA ILE A 218 -0.28 -4.65 37.36
C ILE A 218 -0.15 -4.62 38.89
N SER A 219 -0.69 -5.64 39.55
CA SER A 219 -0.26 -5.96 40.91
C SER A 219 -0.18 -7.48 41.14
N ASN A 220 1.05 -7.91 41.44
CA ASN A 220 1.47 -9.11 42.18
C ASN A 220 0.83 -10.46 41.84
N THR A 221 1.64 -11.40 41.32
CA THR A 221 1.87 -12.69 42.03
C THR A 221 3.04 -13.48 41.44
N GLU A 222 4.07 -13.62 42.27
CA GLU A 222 4.86 -14.81 42.62
C GLU A 222 5.15 -15.92 41.60
N HIS A 223 6.45 -16.26 41.58
CA HIS A 223 7.08 -17.44 41.01
C HIS A 223 6.31 -18.76 41.22
N VAL A 224 6.02 -19.47 40.13
CA VAL A 224 5.88 -20.94 40.17
C VAL A 224 6.55 -21.55 38.95
N ASP A 225 7.71 -22.16 39.20
CA ASP A 225 8.37 -23.11 38.29
C ASP A 225 7.51 -24.37 38.13
N LYS A 226 7.19 -24.77 36.90
CA LYS A 226 6.87 -26.19 36.60
C LYS A 226 7.49 -26.64 35.28
N ALA A 227 8.42 -27.57 35.43
CA ALA A 227 9.05 -28.36 34.39
C ALA A 227 8.11 -29.45 33.82
N LYS A 228 8.33 -29.75 32.53
CA LYS A 228 8.21 -31.04 31.80
C LYS A 228 7.03 -31.98 32.14
N THR A 229 6.17 -32.25 31.13
CA THR A 229 5.78 -33.62 30.77
C THR A 229 5.34 -33.71 29.31
N GLY A 230 5.79 -34.75 28.60
CA GLY A 230 5.35 -35.08 27.25
C GLY A 230 4.11 -35.98 27.20
N GLN A 231 3.78 -36.32 25.95
CA GLN A 231 2.85 -37.34 25.45
C GLN A 231 1.41 -36.94 25.10
N SER A 232 1.16 -37.14 23.80
CA SER A 232 -0.01 -37.78 23.19
C SER A 232 -1.34 -37.04 23.18
N GLY A 233 -1.78 -36.70 21.97
CA GLY A 233 -3.13 -36.26 21.66
C GLY A 233 -3.40 -36.35 20.17
N LEU A 234 -3.63 -37.56 19.67
CA LEU A 234 -4.28 -37.83 18.38
C LEU A 234 -5.60 -37.04 18.31
N THR A 235 -5.61 -35.91 17.63
CA THR A 235 -6.87 -35.26 17.19
C THR A 235 -6.97 -35.33 15.68
N ARG A 236 -8.11 -35.90 15.28
CA ARG A 236 -8.44 -36.36 13.94
C ARG A 236 -8.41 -35.19 12.96
N LYS A 237 -7.67 -35.38 11.86
CA LYS A 237 -7.94 -34.71 10.59
C LYS A 237 -9.40 -34.95 10.21
N LEU A 238 -10.19 -33.88 10.10
CA LEU A 238 -11.36 -33.76 9.24
C LEU A 238 -11.85 -32.30 9.26
N ASN A 239 -11.34 -31.51 8.31
CA ASN A 239 -12.16 -30.80 7.32
C ASN A 239 -11.25 -29.91 6.46
N GLY A 240 -11.24 -30.20 5.16
CA GLY A 240 -10.34 -29.61 4.18
C GLY A 240 -10.64 -28.14 3.91
N VAL A 241 -9.75 -27.28 4.38
CA VAL A 241 -9.36 -26.05 3.68
C VAL A 241 -7.84 -26.05 3.68
N SER A 242 -7.28 -25.87 2.49
CA SER A 242 -5.91 -26.16 2.09
C SER A 242 -4.85 -25.73 3.11
N SER A 243 -3.84 -26.59 3.26
CA SER A 243 -2.53 -26.27 3.84
C SER A 243 -1.85 -25.19 2.99
N GLU A 244 -2.37 -23.96 3.03
CA GLU A 244 -1.78 -22.87 2.28
C GLU A 244 -0.49 -22.45 2.99
N LYS A 245 0.58 -22.27 2.21
CA LYS A 245 1.84 -21.68 2.67
C LYS A 245 1.55 -20.39 3.46
N PRO A 246 2.35 -20.02 4.47
CA PRO A 246 2.17 -18.75 5.18
C PRO A 246 2.14 -17.59 4.19
N VAL A 247 1.29 -16.59 4.45
CA VAL A 247 1.23 -15.37 3.66
C VAL A 247 2.57 -14.65 3.77
N ARG A 248 3.08 -14.17 2.63
CA ARG A 248 4.38 -13.54 2.48
C ARG A 248 4.22 -12.28 1.64
N CYS A 249 4.29 -11.15 2.33
CA CYS A 249 4.20 -9.80 1.79
C CYS A 249 5.58 -9.19 1.65
N TYR A 250 5.85 -8.60 0.50
CA TYR A 250 7.13 -7.95 0.21
C TYR A 250 6.92 -6.55 -0.35
N ALA A 251 7.86 -5.66 -0.08
CA ALA A 251 7.93 -4.34 -0.68
C ALA A 251 8.89 -4.41 -1.88
N HIS A 252 8.45 -3.94 -3.04
CA HIS A 252 9.36 -3.57 -4.10
C HIS A 252 9.63 -2.07 -4.00
N VAL A 253 10.87 -1.74 -3.62
CA VAL A 253 11.35 -0.36 -3.58
C VAL A 253 12.20 -0.13 -4.82
N PRO A 254 11.82 0.80 -5.72
CA PRO A 254 12.63 1.11 -6.87
C PRO A 254 13.86 1.95 -6.48
N PRO A 255 14.87 2.06 -7.36
CA PRO A 255 15.99 2.96 -7.14
C PRO A 255 15.53 4.42 -6.92
N ALA A 256 16.30 5.21 -6.19
CA ALA A 256 15.92 6.58 -5.81
C ALA A 256 15.69 7.55 -6.98
N HIS A 257 16.21 7.24 -8.17
CA HIS A 257 15.95 8.03 -9.38
C HIS A 257 14.62 7.70 -10.07
N SER A 258 13.90 6.68 -9.60
CA SER A 258 12.56 6.33 -10.08
C SER A 258 11.59 7.46 -9.80
N LYS A 259 10.90 7.92 -10.84
CA LYS A 259 9.93 9.01 -10.78
C LYS A 259 8.56 8.46 -11.10
N ALA A 260 7.87 8.01 -10.07
CA ALA A 260 6.46 7.68 -10.12
C ALA A 260 5.75 8.32 -8.92
N LEU A 261 4.48 8.64 -9.08
CA LEU A 261 3.66 9.18 -8.01
C LEU A 261 2.20 8.82 -8.22
N ARG A 262 1.46 8.67 -7.13
CA ARG A 262 0.02 8.48 -7.19
C ARG A 262 -0.68 9.84 -7.14
N VAL A 263 -1.44 10.16 -8.19
CA VAL A 263 -2.08 11.46 -8.40
C VAL A 263 -3.50 11.46 -7.83
N ASN A 264 -3.62 11.36 -6.52
CA ASN A 264 -4.92 11.32 -5.82
C ASN A 264 -5.18 12.53 -4.91
N THR A 265 -4.24 13.49 -4.86
CA THR A 265 -4.36 14.74 -4.10
C THR A 265 -3.96 15.94 -4.96
N ILE A 266 -4.42 17.14 -4.59
CA ILE A 266 -4.02 18.40 -5.27
C ILE A 266 -2.50 18.57 -5.25
N SER A 267 -1.84 18.28 -4.13
CA SER A 267 -0.39 18.34 -3.98
C SER A 267 0.33 17.38 -4.93
N SER A 268 -0.17 16.14 -5.06
CA SER A 268 0.38 15.17 -6.00
C SER A 268 0.16 15.56 -7.46
N LEU A 269 -0.98 16.19 -7.79
CA LEU A 269 -1.27 16.71 -9.13
C LEU A 269 -0.30 17.85 -9.50
N PHE A 270 -0.05 18.78 -8.57
CA PHE A 270 0.94 19.83 -8.77
C PHE A 270 2.33 19.22 -8.98
N ALA A 271 2.72 18.23 -8.19
CA ALA A 271 3.99 17.52 -8.36
C ALA A 271 4.08 16.82 -9.73
N ALA A 272 3.00 16.17 -10.18
CA ALA A 272 2.93 15.55 -11.51
C ALA A 272 3.12 16.57 -12.64
N ASN A 273 2.44 17.72 -12.56
CA ASN A 273 2.60 18.79 -13.53
C ASN A 273 4.05 19.30 -13.58
N MET A 274 4.68 19.49 -12.41
CA MET A 274 6.09 19.87 -12.34
C MET A 274 7.03 18.81 -12.91
N MET A 275 6.73 17.51 -12.72
CA MET A 275 7.50 16.43 -13.34
C MET A 275 7.32 16.42 -14.86
N ALA A 276 6.09 16.57 -15.35
CA ALA A 276 5.79 16.62 -16.78
C ALA A 276 6.52 17.78 -17.47
N LEU A 277 6.51 18.98 -16.88
CA LEU A 277 7.24 20.14 -17.39
C LEU A 277 8.76 19.89 -17.47
N LYS A 278 9.35 19.25 -16.46
CA LYS A 278 10.79 18.89 -16.49
C LYS A 278 11.12 17.92 -17.62
N VAL A 279 10.23 16.96 -17.90
CA VAL A 279 10.40 16.01 -19.00
C VAL A 279 10.29 16.73 -20.35
N ILE A 280 9.35 17.66 -20.50
CA ILE A 280 9.19 18.45 -21.73
C ILE A 280 10.41 19.35 -21.94
N ALA A 281 10.83 20.11 -20.92
CA ALA A 281 11.98 21.01 -21.01
C ALA A 281 13.28 20.27 -21.34
N SER A 282 13.52 19.10 -20.72
CA SER A 282 14.69 18.27 -21.03
C SER A 282 14.66 17.66 -22.44
N ARG A 283 13.49 17.48 -23.04
CA ARG A 283 13.37 17.03 -24.44
C ARG A 283 13.62 18.16 -25.44
N GLU A 284 13.22 19.39 -25.13
CA GLU A 284 13.48 20.56 -25.99
C GLU A 284 14.97 20.91 -26.06
N ILE A 285 15.70 20.74 -24.96
CA ILE A 285 17.16 20.96 -24.90
C ILE A 285 17.93 19.91 -25.72
N ASN A 286 17.37 18.71 -25.91
CA ASN A 286 18.02 17.59 -26.61
C ASN A 286 17.58 17.44 -28.09
N LYS A 287 16.90 18.43 -28.68
CA LYS A 287 16.71 18.43 -30.14
C LYS A 287 18.05 18.74 -30.81
N PRO A 288 18.57 17.86 -31.71
CA PRO A 288 19.72 18.23 -32.52
C PRO A 288 19.36 19.43 -33.39
N MET A 289 20.24 20.44 -33.43
CA MET A 289 20.19 21.53 -34.41
C MET A 289 20.31 20.98 -35.83
#